data_AF-A0A357T1A1-F1
#
_entry.id   AF-A0A357T1A1-F1
#
_cell.length_a   1.000
_cell.length_b   1.000
_cell.length_c   1.000
_cell.angle_alpha   90.00
_cell.angle_beta   90.00
_cell.angle_gamma   90.00
#
_symmetry.space_group_name_H-M   'P 1'
#
loop_
_entity.id
_entity.type
_entity.pdbx_description
1 polymer ?
#
loop_
_entity_poly.entity_id
_entity_poly.type
_entity_poly.pdbx_seq_one_letter_code
_entity_poly.pdbx_strand_id
1 'polypeptide(L)'
;GGHIGGALSAMDILTILYYKYLNIDPKNPNWPDRDRFILSKGHIGVGFAPVLADKGYIDKELLKKYNHTGSDLAMHLDSLKVPGV
;
A
#
# COMPACT_ATOMS: atom_id res chain seq x y z
N GLY A 1 4.78 -15.34 -4.09
CA GLY A 1 5.32 -15.45 -2.71
C GLY A 1 5.33 -14.09 -2.04
N GLY A 2 5.34 -14.02 -0.70
CA GLY A 2 5.35 -12.76 0.05
C GLY A 2 5.73 -12.95 1.53
N HIS A 3 6.11 -11.86 2.21
CA HIS A 3 6.60 -11.89 3.59
C HIS A 3 5.47 -11.69 4.61
N ILE A 4 4.65 -12.72 4.81
CA ILE A 4 3.41 -12.63 5.60
C ILE A 4 3.64 -12.30 7.08
N GLY A 5 4.69 -12.86 7.71
CA GLY A 5 4.95 -12.60 9.13
C GLY A 5 5.28 -11.14 9.40
N GLY A 6 6.08 -10.54 8.50
CA GLY A 6 6.41 -9.12 8.59
C GLY A 6 5.22 -8.20 8.30
N ALA A 7 4.31 -8.62 7.43
CA ALA A 7 3.09 -7.89 7.10
C ALA A 7 2.09 -7.89 8.26
N LEU A 8 1.78 -9.08 8.81
CA LEU A 8 0.84 -9.23 9.91
C LEU A 8 1.31 -8.48 11.16
N SER A 9 2.62 -8.45 11.43
CA SER A 9 3.17 -7.69 12.56
C SER A 9 2.99 -6.16 12.47
N ALA A 10 2.60 -5.64 11.30
CA ALA A 10 2.45 -4.20 11.05
C ALA A 10 0.99 -3.80 10.78
N MET A 11 0.03 -4.73 10.82
CA MET A 11 -1.34 -4.43 10.41
C MET A 11 -2.03 -3.40 11.30
N ASP A 12 -1.86 -3.48 12.62
CA ASP A 12 -2.50 -2.55 13.54
C ASP A 12 -2.03 -1.11 13.31
N ILE A 13 -0.71 -0.92 13.09
CA ILE A 13 -0.15 0.41 12.83
C ILE A 13 -0.55 0.93 11.44
N LEU A 14 -0.54 0.09 10.40
CA LEU A 14 -1.02 0.50 9.07
C LEU A 14 -2.51 0.89 9.11
N THR A 15 -3.32 0.12 9.82
CA THR A 15 -4.75 0.37 9.98
C THR A 15 -4.99 1.70 10.70
N ILE A 16 -4.36 1.92 11.86
CA ILE A 16 -4.63 3.16 12.60
C ILE A 16 -4.12 4.39 11.84
N LEU A 17 -2.99 4.29 11.13
CA LEU A 17 -2.47 5.37 10.29
C LEU A 17 -3.43 5.71 9.15
N TYR A 18 -3.79 4.76 8.30
CA TYR A 18 -4.56 5.02 7.08
C TYR A 18 -6.06 5.30 7.31
N TYR A 19 -6.61 4.86 8.44
CA TYR A 19 -8.04 4.98 8.72
C TYR A 19 -8.38 6.07 9.73
N LYS A 20 -7.40 6.57 10.49
CA LYS A 20 -7.65 7.56 11.55
C LYS A 20 -6.75 8.78 11.50
N TYR A 21 -5.45 8.61 11.25
CA TYR A 21 -4.48 9.69 11.52
C TYR A 21 -3.94 10.38 10.28
N LEU A 22 -3.68 9.65 9.20
CA LEU A 22 -3.12 10.25 7.99
C LEU A 22 -4.13 11.16 7.32
N ASN A 23 -3.72 12.39 7.07
CA ASN A 23 -4.43 13.36 6.25
C ASN A 23 -4.11 13.10 4.78
N ILE A 24 -4.93 12.28 4.13
CA ILE A 24 -4.72 11.79 2.77
C ILE A 24 -6.02 11.77 1.96
N ASP A 25 -5.91 11.99 0.64
CA ASP A 25 -7.01 11.82 -0.31
C ASP A 25 -6.64 10.78 -1.37
N PRO A 26 -7.26 9.57 -1.34
CA PRO A 26 -7.06 8.54 -2.34
C PRO A 26 -7.43 8.95 -3.77
N LYS A 27 -8.34 9.93 -3.94
CA LYS A 27 -8.72 10.47 -5.26
C LYS A 27 -7.70 11.49 -5.78
N ASN A 28 -6.86 12.03 -4.90
CA ASN A 28 -5.76 12.92 -5.26
C ASN A 28 -4.44 12.50 -4.60
N PRO A 29 -3.83 11.37 -5.04
CA PRO A 29 -2.60 10.85 -4.44
C PRO A 29 -1.41 11.82 -4.54
N ASN A 30 -1.47 12.82 -5.42
CA ASN A 30 -0.43 13.82 -5.60
C ASN A 30 -0.68 15.13 -4.84
N TRP A 31 -1.71 15.17 -3.98
CA TRP A 31 -2.02 16.33 -3.14
C TRP A 31 -0.76 16.81 -2.39
N PRO A 32 -0.32 18.08 -2.58
CA PRO A 32 0.94 18.57 -2.00
C PRO A 32 1.01 18.54 -0.47
N ASP A 33 -0.11 18.80 0.20
CA ASP A 33 -0.19 18.93 1.67
C ASP A 33 -0.58 17.61 2.37
N ARG A 34 -0.63 16.50 1.64
CA ARG A 34 -0.92 15.18 2.23
C ARG A 34 0.20 14.76 3.19
N ASP A 35 -0.17 13.99 4.20
CA ASP A 35 0.83 13.26 4.97
C ASP A 35 1.55 12.23 4.10
N ARG A 36 2.87 12.11 4.28
CA ARG A 36 3.70 11.15 3.54
C ARG A 36 4.01 9.96 4.43
N PHE A 37 3.56 8.79 3.99
CA PHE A 37 3.92 7.53 4.60
C PHE A 37 5.10 6.89 3.84
N ILE A 38 6.13 6.43 4.56
CA ILE A 38 7.29 5.73 3.97
C ILE A 38 7.37 4.33 4.56
N LEU A 39 7.11 3.31 3.75
CA LEU A 39 7.26 1.93 4.16
C LEU A 39 8.72 1.47 4.04
N SER A 40 9.56 1.83 5.02
CA SER A 40 10.97 1.40 5.05
C SER A 40 11.11 -0.14 5.06
N LYS A 41 10.15 -0.85 5.66
CA LYS A 41 10.04 -2.32 5.62
C LYS A 41 9.47 -2.80 4.28
N GLY A 42 10.05 -2.40 3.16
CA GLY A 42 9.45 -2.57 1.82
C GLY A 42 9.07 -4.00 1.43
N HIS A 43 9.67 -5.01 2.07
CA HIS A 43 9.36 -6.41 1.84
C HIS A 43 7.93 -6.83 2.27
N ILE A 44 7.22 -5.99 3.03
CA ILE A 44 5.85 -6.27 3.51
C ILE A 44 4.75 -5.75 2.57
N GLY A 45 5.05 -5.54 1.28
CA GLY A 45 4.07 -5.06 0.30
C GLY A 45 2.75 -5.85 0.27
N VAL A 46 2.78 -7.16 0.59
CA VAL A 46 1.61 -8.03 0.68
C VAL A 46 0.62 -7.58 1.76
N GLY A 47 1.09 -6.84 2.77
CA GLY A 47 0.26 -6.24 3.80
C GLY A 47 -0.16 -4.80 3.50
N PHE A 48 0.64 -4.07 2.72
CA PHE A 48 0.36 -2.68 2.41
C PHE A 48 -0.60 -2.52 1.22
N ALA A 49 -0.47 -3.34 0.18
CA ALA A 49 -1.34 -3.29 -0.99
C ALA A 49 -2.85 -3.43 -0.66
N PRO A 50 -3.29 -4.32 0.26
CA PRO A 50 -4.68 -4.39 0.69
C PRO A 50 -5.19 -3.09 1.34
N VAL A 51 -4.35 -2.40 2.12
CA VAL A 51 -4.70 -1.10 2.73
C VAL A 51 -4.91 -0.04 1.65
N LEU A 52 -4.01 0.01 0.66
CA LEU A 52 -4.17 0.91 -0.49
C LEU A 52 -5.44 0.62 -1.29
N ALA A 53 -5.75 -0.66 -1.52
CA ALA A 53 -6.96 -1.08 -2.21
C ALA A 53 -8.23 -0.69 -1.45
N ASP A 54 -8.26 -0.92 -0.13
CA ASP A 54 -9.43 -0.62 0.71
C ASP A 54 -9.66 0.89 0.86
N LYS A 55 -8.57 1.68 0.88
CA LYS A 55 -8.65 3.15 0.81
C LYS A 55 -9.04 3.67 -0.57
N GLY A 56 -9.02 2.84 -1.62
CA GLY A 56 -9.42 3.22 -2.97
C GLY A 56 -8.30 3.85 -3.82
N TYR A 57 -7.03 3.65 -3.45
CA TYR A 57 -5.89 4.04 -4.31
C TYR A 57 -5.75 3.14 -5.54
N ILE A 58 -6.13 1.88 -5.41
CA ILE A 58 -6.04 0.86 -6.47
C ILE A 58 -7.30 0.00 -6.48
N ASP A 59 -7.59 -0.61 -7.62
CA ASP A 59 -8.65 -1.61 -7.73
C ASP A 59 -8.29 -2.85 -6.90
N LYS A 60 -9.25 -3.34 -6.11
CA LYS A 60 -9.12 -4.55 -5.29
C LYS A 60 -8.83 -5.80 -6.12
N GLU A 61 -9.27 -5.84 -7.38
CA GLU A 61 -8.98 -6.94 -8.31
C GLU A 61 -7.49 -7.05 -8.65
N LEU A 62 -6.74 -5.95 -8.56
CA LEU A 62 -5.29 -5.93 -8.80
C LEU A 62 -4.54 -6.80 -7.77
N LEU A 63 -5.09 -7.00 -6.57
CA LEU A 63 -4.50 -7.85 -5.53
C LEU A 63 -4.34 -9.32 -5.98
N LYS A 64 -5.20 -9.80 -6.89
CA LYS A 64 -5.09 -11.15 -7.47
C LYS A 64 -3.85 -11.33 -8.35
N LYS A 65 -3.23 -10.23 -8.78
CA LYS A 65 -2.01 -10.18 -9.57
C LYS A 65 -0.77 -9.86 -8.73
N TYR A 66 -0.87 -9.85 -7.40
CA TYR A 66 0.24 -9.50 -6.53
C TYR A 66 1.45 -10.40 -6.78
N ASN A 67 2.59 -9.78 -7.05
CA ASN A 67 3.89 -10.40 -7.31
C ASN A 67 3.88 -11.40 -8.49
N HIS A 68 2.95 -11.25 -9.43
CA HIS A 68 3.00 -11.92 -10.73
C HIS A 68 3.91 -11.13 -11.68
N THR A 69 4.56 -11.84 -12.61
CA THR A 69 5.34 -11.21 -13.68
C THR A 69 4.47 -10.23 -14.47
N GLY A 70 4.94 -9.00 -14.64
CA GLY A 70 4.23 -7.94 -15.37
C GLY A 70 3.14 -7.22 -14.56
N SER A 71 2.97 -7.54 -13.27
CA SER A 71 2.07 -6.81 -12.38
C SER A 71 2.69 -5.51 -11.88
N ASP A 72 1.85 -4.49 -11.69
CA ASP A 72 2.25 -3.24 -11.01
C ASP A 72 2.47 -3.46 -9.51
N LEU A 73 1.83 -4.48 -8.92
CA LEU A 73 2.00 -4.85 -7.51
C LEU A 73 3.14 -5.84 -7.33
N ALA A 74 4.39 -5.36 -7.40
CA ALA A 74 5.57 -6.17 -7.09
C ALA A 74 5.71 -6.46 -5.58
N MET A 75 6.63 -7.36 -5.21
CA MET A 75 6.87 -7.70 -3.80
C MET A 75 7.24 -6.48 -2.94
N HIS A 76 8.10 -5.62 -3.48
CA HIS A 76 8.36 -4.27 -3.00
C HIS A 76 7.59 -3.32 -3.91
N LEU A 77 6.65 -2.55 -3.37
CA LEU A 77 5.85 -1.65 -4.18
C LEU A 77 6.71 -0.49 -4.70
N ASP A 78 6.35 -0.01 -5.89
CA ASP A 78 7.06 1.04 -6.63
C ASP A 78 6.16 2.28 -6.73
N SER A 79 6.65 3.43 -6.27
CA SER A 79 5.92 4.70 -6.30
C SER A 79 5.68 5.25 -7.70
N LEU A 80 6.44 4.79 -8.70
CA LEU A 80 6.20 5.13 -10.10
C LEU A 80 5.08 4.30 -10.74
N LYS A 81 4.63 3.22 -10.08
CA LYS A 81 3.62 2.29 -10.62
C LYS A 81 2.34 2.24 -9.81
N VAL A 82 2.43 2.39 -8.49
CA VAL A 82 1.30 2.19 -7.57
C VAL A 82 0.91 3.53 -6.94
N PRO A 83 -0.30 4.06 -7.24
CA PRO A 83 -0.78 5.27 -6.60
C PRO A 83 -0.81 5.13 -5.07
N GLY A 84 -0.32 6.16 -4.36
CA GLY A 84 -0.25 6.17 -2.89
C GLY A 84 0.99 5.50 -2.29
N VAL A 85 1.89 4.98 -3.13
CA VAL A 85 3.24 4.53 -2.75
C VAL A 85 4.26 5.64 -3.00
#